data_AF-A0A0F9XTR9-F1
#
_entry.id   AF-A0A0F9XTR9-F1
#
_cell.length_a   1.000
_cell.length_b   1.000
_cell.length_c   1.000
_cell.angle_alpha   90.00
_cell.angle_beta   90.00
_cell.angle_gamma   90.00
#
_symmetry.space_group_name_H-M   'P 1'
#
loop_
_entity.id
_entity.type
_entity.pdbx_description
1 polymer ?
#
loop_
_entity_poly.entity_id
_entity_poly.type
_entity_poly.pdbx_seq_one_letter_code
_entity_poly.pdbx_strand_id
1 'polypeptide(L)'
;MIPRFKKARKIISPNFKKEQFLEEHNRLSPANLKATLPLLSRFRIDKTSLFKDDYWPIDKLRRPFILWLTSLQLREKEDINKKKNIS
;
A
#
# COMPACT_ATOMS: atom_id res chain seq x y z
N MET A 1 4.13 -7.18 -38.39
CA MET A 1 4.70 -7.88 -37.23
C MET A 1 4.45 -7.05 -35.98
N ILE A 2 3.60 -7.52 -35.06
CA ILE A 2 3.34 -6.83 -33.79
C ILE A 2 4.44 -7.24 -32.80
N PRO A 3 5.18 -6.31 -32.16
CA PRO A 3 6.17 -6.69 -31.16
C PRO A 3 5.46 -7.34 -29.97
N ARG A 4 5.81 -8.60 -29.67
CA ARG A 4 5.41 -9.26 -28.43
C ARG A 4 6.01 -8.48 -27.26
N PHE A 5 5.19 -7.73 -26.55
CA PHE A 5 5.56 -7.15 -25.25
C PHE A 5 6.07 -8.30 -24.35
N LYS A 6 7.36 -8.26 -23.99
CA LYS A 6 7.93 -9.21 -23.04
C LYS A 6 7.17 -9.04 -21.73
N LYS A 7 6.36 -10.03 -21.36
CA LYS A 7 5.71 -10.11 -20.04
C LYS A 7 6.83 -9.93 -19.00
N ALA A 8 6.82 -8.81 -18.27
CA ALA A 8 7.71 -8.60 -17.15
C ALA A 8 7.58 -9.84 -16.25
N ARG A 9 8.71 -10.49 -15.93
CA ARG A 9 8.70 -11.68 -15.08
C ARG A 9 7.95 -11.32 -13.82
N LYS A 10 6.80 -11.94 -13.63
CA LYS A 10 6.03 -11.84 -12.41
C LYS A 10 6.92 -12.50 -11.36
N ILE A 11 7.57 -11.70 -10.51
CA ILE A 11 8.29 -12.22 -9.34
C ILE A 11 7.19 -12.64 -8.36
N ILE A 12 6.55 -13.76 -8.65
CA ILE A 12 5.61 -14.40 -7.76
C ILE A 12 6.47 -15.18 -6.77
N SER A 13 7.16 -14.46 -5.88
CA SER A 13 7.74 -15.11 -4.70
C SER A 13 6.57 -15.40 -3.78
N PRO A 14 6.16 -16.66 -3.59
CA PRO A 14 4.98 -17.01 -2.80
C PRO A 14 5.11 -16.62 -1.30
N ASN A 15 6.31 -16.23 -0.86
CA ASN A 15 6.64 -15.90 0.52
C ASN A 15 7.13 -14.45 0.68
N PHE A 16 6.34 -13.47 0.20
CA PHE A 16 6.66 -12.06 0.51
C PHE A 16 6.37 -11.79 1.99
N LYS A 17 7.42 -11.46 2.74
CA LYS A 17 7.30 -10.96 4.11
C LYS A 17 6.87 -9.51 4.12
N LYS A 18 6.33 -9.05 5.25
CA LYS A 18 5.90 -7.66 5.47
C LYS A 18 6.96 -6.63 5.10
N GLU A 19 8.22 -6.88 5.44
CA GLU A 19 9.35 -5.98 5.18
C GLU A 19 9.66 -5.88 3.68
N GLN A 20 9.63 -7.02 2.98
CA GLN A 20 9.84 -7.06 1.53
C GLN A 20 8.70 -6.33 0.80
N PHE A 21 7.46 -6.47 1.27
CA PHE A 21 6.33 -5.71 0.73
C PHE A 21 6.54 -4.20 0.92
N LEU A 22 7.02 -3.78 2.09
CA LEU A 22 7.29 -2.38 2.37
C LEU A 22 8.35 -1.80 1.41
N GLU A 23 9.46 -2.50 1.26
CA GLU A 23 10.57 -2.09 0.39
C GLU A 23 10.10 -1.96 -1.06
N GLU A 24 9.43 -2.98 -1.59
CA GLU A 24 8.90 -2.96 -2.96
C GLU A 24 7.82 -1.89 -3.15
N HIS A 25 6.91 -1.73 -2.18
CA HIS A 25 5.91 -0.65 -2.22
C HIS A 25 6.59 0.72 -2.27
N ASN A 26 7.56 0.98 -1.40
CA ASN A 26 8.26 2.25 -1.31
C ASN A 26 9.14 2.53 -2.54
N ARG A 27 9.76 1.50 -3.12
CA ARG A 27 10.53 1.59 -4.36
C ARG A 27 9.65 2.01 -5.55
N LEU A 28 8.42 1.52 -5.58
CA LEU A 28 7.47 1.76 -6.68
C LEU A 28 6.53 2.95 -6.45
N SER A 29 6.58 3.59 -5.28
CA SER A 29 5.64 4.64 -4.89
C SER A 29 6.32 6.01 -4.87
N PRO A 30 5.58 7.08 -5.25
CA PRO A 30 6.06 8.44 -5.12
C PRO A 30 6.25 8.81 -3.64
N ALA A 31 7.00 9.88 -3.37
CA ALA A 31 7.39 10.28 -2.01
C ALA A 31 6.19 10.45 -1.05
N ASN A 32 5.06 10.97 -1.55
CA ASN A 32 3.84 11.18 -0.77
C ASN A 32 3.07 9.89 -0.41
N LEU A 33 3.40 8.77 -1.05
CA LEU A 33 2.79 7.45 -0.82
C LEU A 33 3.76 6.44 -0.24
N LYS A 34 4.96 6.88 0.16
CA LYS A 34 5.86 6.04 0.94
C LYS A 34 5.21 5.71 2.28
N ALA A 35 5.32 4.45 2.65
CA ALA A 35 4.78 3.92 3.88
C ALA A 35 5.90 3.57 4.87
N THR A 36 5.48 3.25 6.08
CA THR A 36 6.34 2.78 7.18
C THR A 36 5.78 1.47 7.74
N LEU A 37 6.59 0.73 8.50
CA LEU A 37 6.15 -0.51 9.16
C LEU A 37 4.90 -0.35 10.05
N PRO A 38 4.75 0.76 10.82
CA PRO A 38 3.52 1.02 11.57
C PRO A 38 2.27 1.16 10.70
N LEU A 39 2.37 1.83 9.54
CA LEU A 39 1.24 1.96 8.60
C LEU A 39 0.80 0.60 8.06
N LEU A 40 1.75 -0.30 7.80
CA LEU A 40 1.44 -1.68 7.41
C LEU A 40 0.78 -2.46 8.54
N SER A 41 1.26 -2.32 9.79
CA SER A 41 0.58 -2.93 10.95
C SER A 41 -0.86 -2.45 11.04
N ARG A 42 -1.09 -1.14 10.87
CA ARG A 42 -2.43 -0.57 10.96
C ARG A 42 -3.32 -1.04 9.82
N PHE A 43 -2.81 -1.05 8.58
CA PHE A 43 -3.54 -1.57 7.44
C PHE A 43 -4.00 -3.02 7.66
N ARG A 44 -3.14 -3.86 8.26
CA ARG A 44 -3.50 -5.25 8.56
C ARG A 44 -4.63 -5.34 9.59
N ILE A 45 -4.62 -4.49 10.61
CA ILE A 45 -5.69 -4.44 11.63
C ILE A 45 -6.99 -3.92 11.03
N ASP A 46 -6.93 -2.88 10.20
CA ASP A 46 -8.12 -2.25 9.61
C ASP A 46 -8.74 -3.11 8.50
N LYS A 47 -7.92 -3.89 7.79
CA LYS A 47 -8.31 -4.70 6.62
C LYS A 47 -8.00 -6.18 6.82
N THR A 48 -8.22 -6.70 8.02
CA THR A 48 -7.98 -8.13 8.37
C THR A 48 -8.58 -9.09 7.36
N SER A 49 -9.77 -8.80 6.82
CA SER A 49 -10.44 -9.64 5.82
C SER A 49 -9.69 -9.82 4.49
N LEU A 50 -8.74 -8.93 4.17
CA LEU A 50 -7.88 -9.05 2.98
C LEU A 50 -6.72 -10.03 3.20
N PHE A 51 -6.44 -10.39 4.45
CA PHE A 51 -5.35 -11.28 4.83
C PHE A 51 -5.93 -12.65 5.18
N LYS A 52 -5.55 -13.67 4.41
CA LYS A 52 -5.88 -15.06 4.75
C LYS A 52 -4.87 -15.66 5.72
N ASP A 53 -3.63 -15.18 5.68
CA ASP A 53 -2.49 -15.66 6.48
C ASP A 53 -1.52 -14.49 6.76
N ASP A 54 -0.31 -14.78 7.25
CA ASP A 54 0.80 -13.84 7.42
C ASP A 54 1.49 -13.41 6.11
N TYR A 55 0.97 -13.84 4.95
CA TYR A 55 1.55 -13.51 3.65
C TYR A 55 1.23 -12.08 3.19
N TRP A 56 2.22 -11.42 2.59
CA TRP A 56 2.11 -10.06 2.05
C TRP A 56 2.25 -9.98 0.51
N PRO A 57 1.34 -10.59 -0.27
CA PRO A 57 1.46 -10.61 -1.73
C PRO A 57 1.34 -9.21 -2.35
N ILE A 58 2.40 -8.74 -3.00
CA ILE A 58 2.48 -7.40 -3.61
C ILE A 58 1.38 -7.19 -4.67
N ASP A 59 1.13 -8.17 -5.54
CA ASP A 59 0.13 -8.08 -6.61
C ASP A 59 -1.30 -7.87 -6.09
N LYS A 60 -1.61 -8.40 -4.90
CA LYS A 60 -2.97 -8.38 -4.33
C LYS A 60 -3.16 -7.24 -3.34
N LEU A 61 -2.16 -6.97 -2.50
CA LEU A 61 -2.30 -6.01 -1.40
C LEU A 61 -1.89 -4.59 -1.77
N ARG A 62 -1.01 -4.38 -2.76
CA ARG A 62 -0.50 -3.04 -3.06
C ARG A 62 -1.60 -2.05 -3.44
N ARG A 63 -2.54 -2.47 -4.31
CA ARG A 63 -3.66 -1.61 -4.73
C ARG A 63 -4.60 -1.28 -3.55
N PRO A 64 -5.12 -2.26 -2.79
CA PRO A 64 -5.88 -1.98 -1.58
C PRO A 64 -5.14 -1.11 -0.56
N PHE A 65 -3.83 -1.32 -0.42
CA PHE A 65 -3.01 -0.54 0.50
C PHE A 65 -2.89 0.92 0.08
N ILE A 66 -2.63 1.20 -1.20
CA ILE A 66 -2.59 2.58 -1.73
C ILE A 66 -3.94 3.27 -1.55
N LEU A 67 -5.04 2.57 -1.84
CA LEU A 67 -6.39 3.12 -1.66
C LEU A 67 -6.68 3.44 -0.19
N TRP A 68 -6.31 2.55 0.73
CA TRP A 68 -6.46 2.80 2.16
C TRP A 68 -5.58 3.96 2.64
N LEU A 69 -4.32 4.01 2.21
CA LEU A 69 -3.36 5.06 2.60
C LEU A 69 -3.81 6.44 2.12
N THR A 70 -4.29 6.53 0.87
CA THR A 70 -4.81 7.79 0.31
C THR A 70 -6.07 8.26 1.02
N SER A 71 -6.98 7.35 1.38
CA SER A 71 -8.16 7.68 2.18
C SER A 71 -7.81 8.17 3.58
N LEU A 72 -6.75 7.62 4.20
CA LEU A 72 -6.27 8.08 5.50
C LEU A 72 -5.74 9.52 5.41
N GLN A 73 -4.88 9.80 4.43
CA GLN A 73 -4.32 11.13 4.20
C GLN A 73 -5.38 12.18 3.84
N LEU A 74 -6.45 11.77 3.15
CA LEU A 74 -7.56 12.68 2.86
C LEU A 74 -8.29 13.10 4.14
N ARG A 75 -8.61 12.12 5.00
CA ARG A 75 -9.26 12.38 6.30
C ARG A 75 -8.41 13.29 7.18
N GLU A 76 -7.10 13.02 7.30
CA GLU A 76 -6.19 13.87 8.08
C GLU A 76 -6.18 15.33 7.58
N LYS A 77 -6.23 15.54 6.26
CA LYS A 77 -6.31 16.88 5.67
C LYS A 77 -7.64 17.58 5.95
N GLU A 78 -8.76 16.84 5.93
CA GLU A 78 -10.08 17.37 6.27
C GLU A 78 -10.16 17.77 7.74
N ASP A 79 -9.58 16.98 8.65
CA ASP A 79 -9.54 17.28 10.08
C ASP A 79 -8.71 18.54 10.39
N ILE A 80 -7.59 18.75 9.68
CA ILE A 80 -6.79 19.99 9.77
C ILE A 80 -7.60 21.20 9.28
N ASN A 81 -8.35 21.06 8.17
CA ASN A 81 -9.13 22.16 7.62
C ASN A 81 -10.32 22.53 8.51
N LYS A 82 -10.95 21.56 9.18
CA LYS A 82 -11.98 21.84 10.20
C LYS A 82 -11.43 22.62 11.38
N LYS A 83 -10.25 22.28 11.88
CA LYS A 83 -9.63 23.01 13.01
C LYS A 83 -9.29 24.46 12.66
N LYS A 84 -8.90 24.75 11.40
CA LYS A 84 -8.60 26.12 10.95
C LYS A 84 -9.82 27.03 10.78
N ASN A 85 -11.02 26.47 10.56
CA ASN A 85 -12.25 27.26 10.38
C ASN A 85 -13.02 27.52 11.70
N ILE A 86 -12.50 27.05 12.84
CA ILE A 86 -13.12 27.20 14.17
C ILE A 86 -12.21 28.04 15.09
N SER A 87 -11.17 28.70 14.55
CA SER A 87 -10.25 29.58 15.30
C SER A 87 -10.31 31.00 14.76
#